data_AF-A0A1J3FDZ7-F1
#
_entry.id   AF-A0A1J3FDZ7-F1
#
_cell.length_a   1.000
_cell.length_b   1.000
_cell.length_c   1.000
_cell.angle_alpha   90.00
_cell.angle_beta   90.00
_cell.angle_gamma   90.00
#
_symmetry.space_group_name_H-M   'P 1'
#
loop_
_entity.id
_entity.type
_entity.pdbx_description
1 polymer ?
#
loop_
_entity_poly.entity_id
_entity_poly.type
_entity_poly.pdbx_seq_one_letter_code
_entity_poly.pdbx_strand_id
1 'polypeptide(L)'
;MQFVEKEYRKRGYEEVISPNIYNMKLQKKSANKENMFIFNIDEQKYGLKPMNCPGHCLMYQHRVRSYKELPIRLAEFGVLHRNEASGALSGLTRVRRFQQDDAHI
;
A
#
# COMPACT_ATOMS: atom_id res chain seq x y z
N MET A 1 16.85 4.12 -4.49
CA MET A 1 16.39 3.64 -3.17
C MET A 1 17.47 3.01 -2.29
N GLN A 2 18.69 2.76 -2.79
CA GLN A 2 19.75 2.05 -2.03
C GLN A 2 20.05 2.60 -0.63
N PHE A 3 19.88 3.90 -0.36
CA PHE A 3 20.07 4.46 0.98
C PHE A 3 18.98 4.00 1.96
N VAL A 4 17.71 4.20 1.61
CA VAL A 4 16.57 3.88 2.48
C VAL A 4 16.48 2.37 2.74
N GLU A 5 16.71 1.54 1.72
CA GLU A 5 16.77 0.07 1.86
C GLU A 5 17.84 -0.37 2.87
N LYS A 6 19.05 0.23 2.82
CA LYS A 6 20.12 -0.07 3.79
C LYS A 6 19.71 0.32 5.20
N GLU A 7 19.06 1.46 5.37
CA GLU A 7 18.59 1.94 6.67
C GLU A 7 17.43 1.11 7.23
N TYR A 8 16.53 0.60 6.39
CA TYR A 8 15.49 -0.34 6.79
C TYR A 8 16.08 -1.66 7.29
N ARG A 9 17.05 -2.23 6.56
CA ARG A 9 17.73 -3.47 6.97
C ARG A 9 18.43 -3.32 8.32
N LYS A 10 19.13 -2.20 8.54
CA LYS A 10 19.78 -1.90 9.84
C LYS A 10 18.78 -1.80 11.00
N ARG A 11 17.55 -1.38 10.74
CA ARG A 11 16.50 -1.17 11.75
C ARG A 11 15.51 -2.34 11.87
N GLY A 12 15.79 -3.46 11.20
CA GLY A 12 14.99 -4.68 11.28
C GLY A 12 13.63 -4.57 10.59
N TYR A 13 13.51 -3.74 9.54
CA TYR A 13 12.37 -3.79 8.63
C TYR A 13 12.58 -4.88 7.59
N GLU A 14 11.54 -5.66 7.35
CA GLU A 14 11.47 -6.64 6.28
C GLU A 14 10.80 -5.99 5.06
N GLU A 15 11.51 -5.98 3.93
CA GLU A 15 10.98 -5.43 2.69
C GLU A 15 10.02 -6.45 2.06
N VAL A 16 8.80 -6.01 1.79
CA VAL A 16 7.73 -6.84 1.22
C VAL A 16 7.14 -6.19 -0.03
N ILE A 17 6.51 -7.01 -0.86
CA ILE A 17 5.84 -6.58 -2.09
C ILE A 17 4.40 -7.06 -2.02
N SER A 18 3.45 -6.12 -2.13
CA SER A 18 2.02 -6.43 -2.17
C SER A 18 1.43 -6.11 -3.55
N PRO A 19 0.37 -6.83 -3.99
CA PRO A 19 -0.30 -6.56 -5.26
C PRO A 19 -0.74 -5.09 -5.43
N ASN A 20 -0.77 -4.62 -6.68
CA ASN A 20 -1.23 -3.27 -7.01
C ASN A 20 -2.75 -3.19 -7.20
N ILE A 21 -3.41 -4.32 -7.47
CA ILE A 21 -4.82 -4.42 -7.77
C ILE A 21 -5.47 -5.31 -6.72
N TYR A 22 -6.59 -4.85 -6.16
CA TYR A 22 -7.38 -5.63 -5.22
C TYR A 22 -8.85 -5.61 -5.60
N ASN A 23 -9.55 -6.68 -5.21
CA ASN A 23 -11.00 -6.68 -5.26
C ASN A 23 -11.53 -5.63 -4.25
N MET A 24 -12.54 -4.85 -4.65
CA MET A 24 -13.13 -3.82 -3.79
C MET A 24 -13.69 -4.37 -2.48
N LYS A 25 -13.96 -5.68 -2.37
CA LYS A 25 -14.32 -6.35 -1.11
C LYS A 25 -13.25 -6.17 -0.03
N LEU A 26 -11.97 -6.16 -0.39
CA LEU A 26 -10.86 -5.99 0.55
C LEU A 26 -10.80 -4.58 1.14
N GLN A 27 -11.09 -3.57 0.31
CA GLN A 27 -10.97 -2.15 0.69
C GLN A 27 -12.21 -1.58 1.37
N LYS A 28 -13.25 -2.39 1.63
CA LYS A 28 -14.51 -1.89 2.21
C LYS A 28 -14.37 -1.20 3.57
N LYS A 29 -13.30 -1.43 4.33
CA LYS A 29 -13.12 -0.91 5.69
C LYS A 29 -12.13 0.25 5.84
N SER A 30 -11.21 0.48 4.91
CA SER A 30 -10.00 1.28 5.18
C SER A 30 -9.73 2.47 4.26
N ALA A 31 -10.43 2.63 3.14
CA ALA A 31 -10.11 3.69 2.16
C ALA A 31 -11.35 4.49 1.72
N ASN A 32 -11.19 5.81 1.60
CA ASN A 32 -12.16 6.66 0.92
C ASN A 32 -12.18 6.29 -0.57
N LYS A 33 -13.32 5.79 -1.05
CA LYS A 33 -13.49 5.27 -2.42
C LYS A 33 -13.44 6.36 -3.48
N GLU A 34 -13.65 7.61 -3.10
CA GLU A 34 -13.73 8.74 -4.03
C GLU A 34 -12.40 8.99 -4.76
N ASN A 35 -11.27 8.73 -4.11
CA ASN A 35 -9.94 8.97 -4.68
C ASN A 35 -9.32 7.70 -5.28
N MET A 36 -10.13 6.72 -5.66
CA MET A 36 -9.66 5.44 -6.18
C MET A 36 -9.89 5.29 -7.68
N PHE A 37 -8.94 4.65 -8.36
CA PHE A 37 -9.19 4.13 -9.71
C PHE A 37 -9.89 2.79 -9.59
N ILE A 38 -11.13 2.71 -10.07
CA ILE A 38 -11.99 1.53 -10.00
C ILE A 38 -12.33 1.09 -11.42
N PHE A 39 -12.25 -0.21 -11.68
CA PHE A 39 -12.59 -0.83 -12.95
C PHE A 39 -13.31 -2.16 -12.72
N ASN A 40 -14.07 -2.62 -13.72
CA ASN A 40 -14.80 -3.88 -13.67
C ASN A 40 -14.01 -4.96 -14.42
N ILE A 41 -13.81 -6.11 -13.78
CA ILE A 41 -13.24 -7.33 -14.38
C ILE A 41 -14.18 -8.48 -14.00
N ASP A 42 -14.68 -9.22 -14.99
CA ASP A 42 -15.55 -10.39 -14.79
C ASP A 42 -16.72 -10.12 -13.82
N GLU A 43 -17.46 -9.04 -14.08
CA GLU A 43 -18.59 -8.55 -13.26
C GLU A 43 -18.23 -8.14 -11.82
N GLN A 44 -16.95 -8.13 -11.46
CA GLN A 44 -16.47 -7.73 -10.15
C GLN A 44 -15.73 -6.39 -10.21
N LYS A 45 -15.88 -5.59 -9.15
CA LYS A 45 -15.19 -4.31 -9.01
C LYS A 45 -13.79 -4.54 -8.43
N TYR A 46 -12.78 -4.09 -9.16
CA TYR A 46 -11.40 -4.02 -8.74
C TYR A 46 -10.95 -2.56 -8.65
N GLY A 47 -9.90 -2.32 -7.87
CA GLY A 47 -9.29 -1.00 -7.78
C GLY A 47 -7.78 -1.07 -7.63
N LEU A 48 -7.12 -0.03 -8.14
CA LEU A 48 -5.70 0.19 -7.84
C LEU A 48 -5.55 0.59 -6.37
N LYS A 49 -4.50 0.10 -5.71
CA LYS A 49 -4.23 0.43 -4.32
C LYS A 49 -3.89 1.93 -4.14
N PRO A 50 -4.59 2.65 -3.23
CA PRO A 50 -4.23 4.02 -2.87
C PRO A 50 -3.24 4.09 -1.68
N MET A 51 -2.97 2.94 -1.05
CA MET A 51 -2.10 2.74 0.12
C MET A 51 -1.70 1.26 0.25
N ASN A 52 -0.60 0.95 0.95
CA ASN A 52 -0.15 -0.44 1.16
C ASN A 52 -0.75 -1.11 2.41
N CYS A 53 -1.30 -0.33 3.34
CA CYS A 53 -1.77 -0.79 4.66
C CYS A 53 -2.63 -2.06 4.61
N PRO A 54 -3.66 -2.18 3.73
CA PRO A 54 -4.49 -3.39 3.67
C PRO A 54 -3.70 -4.65 3.30
N GLY A 55 -2.71 -4.52 2.40
CA GLY A 55 -1.83 -5.62 2.04
C GLY A 55 -0.96 -6.06 3.21
N HIS A 56 -0.43 -5.10 3.98
CA HIS A 56 0.38 -5.37 5.17
C HIS A 56 -0.44 -6.01 6.28
N CYS A 57 -1.70 -5.59 6.48
CA CYS A 57 -2.62 -6.26 7.39
C CYS A 57 -2.90 -7.71 6.98
N LEU A 58 -3.10 -7.99 5.68
CA LEU A 58 -3.29 -9.36 5.19
C LEU A 58 -2.03 -10.21 5.41
N MET A 59 -0.84 -9.68 5.16
CA MET A 59 0.43 -10.37 5.42
C MET A 59 0.62 -10.67 6.91
N TYR A 60 0.27 -9.72 7.78
CA TYR A 60 0.28 -9.94 9.22
C TYR A 60 -0.68 -11.07 9.62
N GLN A 61 -1.92 -11.02 9.12
CA GLN A 61 -2.99 -11.98 9.41
C GLN A 61 -2.81 -13.36 8.78
N HIS A 62 -1.89 -13.53 7.82
CA HIS A 62 -1.68 -14.81 7.12
C HIS A 62 -1.35 -15.98 8.06
N ARG A 63 -0.77 -15.70 9.25
CA ARG A 63 -0.55 -16.71 10.29
C ARG A 63 -0.74 -16.14 11.69
N VAL A 64 -0.97 -17.04 12.65
CA VAL A 64 -0.96 -16.70 14.08
C VAL A 64 0.41 -16.13 14.46
N ARG A 65 0.40 -15.03 15.22
CA ARG A 65 1.61 -14.33 15.68
C ARG A 65 1.77 -14.47 17.19
N SER A 66 2.99 -14.72 17.64
CA SER A 66 3.38 -14.68 19.05
C SER A 66 3.80 -13.28 19.45
N TYR A 67 3.56 -12.89 20.71
CA TYR A 67 4.06 -11.62 21.27
C TYR A 67 5.59 -11.50 21.16
N LYS A 68 6.31 -12.62 21.09
CA LYS A 68 7.78 -12.67 20.94
C LYS A 68 8.26 -12.16 19.57
N GLU A 69 7.39 -12.15 18.57
CA GLU A 69 7.71 -11.67 17.22
C GLU A 69 7.54 -10.16 17.10
N LEU A 70 6.90 -9.52 18.08
CA LEU A 70 6.68 -8.08 18.07
C LEU A 70 7.94 -7.33 18.52
N PRO A 71 8.25 -6.17 17.92
CA PRO A 71 7.54 -5.54 16.80
C PRO A 71 7.88 -6.14 15.42
N ILE A 72 6.85 -6.47 14.64
CA ILE A 72 6.98 -6.88 13.24
C ILE A 72 7.03 -5.59 12.42
N ARG A 73 8.01 -5.44 11.52
CA ARG A 73 8.17 -4.22 10.72
C ARG A 73 8.18 -4.57 9.25
N LEU A 74 7.15 -4.16 8.52
CA LEU A 74 7.02 -4.41 7.09
C LEU A 74 7.24 -3.10 6.35
N ALA A 75 8.20 -3.05 5.43
CA ALA A 75 8.45 -1.90 4.56
C ALA A 75 8.10 -2.26 3.12
N GLU A 76 7.50 -1.35 2.38
CA GLU A 76 7.16 -1.58 0.97
C GLU A 76 7.31 -0.30 0.15
N PHE A 77 8.03 -0.44 -0.96
CA PHE A 77 8.18 0.60 -1.98
C PHE A 77 7.19 0.40 -3.14
N GLY A 78 5.93 0.19 -2.78
CA GLY A 78 4.86 -0.13 -3.71
C GLY A 78 4.39 1.10 -4.49
N VAL A 79 4.03 0.90 -5.76
CA VAL A 79 3.42 1.96 -6.58
C VAL A 79 1.98 2.16 -6.13
N LEU A 80 1.65 3.40 -5.79
CA LEU A 80 0.34 3.82 -5.32
C LEU A 80 -0.33 4.71 -6.36
N HIS A 81 -1.67 4.61 -6.41
CA HIS A 81 -2.47 5.42 -7.30
C HIS A 81 -3.62 6.10 -6.55
N ARG A 82 -3.75 7.43 -6.72
CA ARG A 82 -4.86 8.22 -6.18
C ARG A 82 -5.48 9.05 -7.30
N ASN A 83 -6.79 8.96 -7.45
CA ASN A 83 -7.54 9.69 -8.47
C ASN A 83 -7.82 11.13 -8.02
N GLU A 84 -6.76 11.92 -7.88
CA GLU A 84 -6.87 13.35 -7.55
C GLU A 84 -7.57 14.13 -8.68
N ALA A 85 -8.30 15.19 -8.31
CA ALA A 85 -8.94 16.10 -9.24
C ALA A 85 -7.93 16.68 -10.24
N SER A 86 -8.26 16.68 -11.53
CA SER A 86 -7.34 17.08 -12.61
C SER A 86 -6.82 18.50 -12.44
N GLY A 87 -7.67 19.44 -12.00
CA GLY A 87 -7.29 20.83 -11.75
C GLY A 87 -6.38 21.05 -10.54
N ALA A 88 -6.16 20.03 -9.71
CA ALA A 88 -5.29 20.11 -8.54
C ALA A 88 -3.89 19.51 -8.78
N LEU A 89 -3.64 18.89 -9.93
CA LEU A 89 -2.35 18.29 -10.25
C LEU A 89 -1.31 19.39 -10.50
N SER A 90 -0.12 19.24 -9.92
CA SER A 90 0.95 20.23 -10.03
C SER A 90 2.32 19.58 -9.89
N GLY A 91 3.15 19.72 -10.93
CA GLY A 91 4.54 19.25 -10.97
C GLY A 91 4.71 17.83 -10.41
N LEU A 92 5.60 17.70 -9.42
CA LEU A 92 5.83 16.47 -8.66
C LEU A 92 5.20 16.50 -7.26
N THR A 93 4.65 17.64 -6.83
CA THR A 93 4.07 17.81 -5.49
C THR A 93 2.68 17.23 -5.38
N ARG A 94 1.92 17.15 -6.49
CA ARG A 94 0.59 16.55 -6.52
C ARG A 94 0.37 15.75 -7.79
N VAL A 95 0.47 14.43 -7.66
CA VAL A 95 0.46 13.45 -8.76
C VAL A 95 -0.51 12.30 -8.49
N ARG A 96 -0.95 11.62 -9.55
CA ARG A 96 -1.84 10.44 -9.45
C ARG A 96 -1.11 9.13 -9.18
N ARG A 97 0.17 9.04 -9.56
CA ARG A 97 1.04 7.87 -9.36
C ARG A 97 2.27 8.30 -8.59
N PHE A 98 2.56 7.62 -7.50
CA PHE A 98 3.75 7.88 -6.70
C PHE A 98 4.17 6.59 -5.97
N GLN A 99 5.33 6.64 -5.34
CA GLN A 99 5.86 5.57 -4.53
C GLN A 99 6.28 6.17 -3.19
N GLN A 100 5.87 5.53 -2.10
CA GLN A 100 6.22 5.94 -0.76
C GLN A 100 7.26 4.96 -0.21
N ASP A 101 8.15 5.46 0.64
CA ASP A 101 8.92 4.69 1.61
C ASP A 101 7.99 4.30 2.78
N ASP A 102 6.99 3.48 2.46
CA ASP A 102 5.90 3.14 3.36
C ASP A 102 6.30 1.98 4.27
N ALA A 103 5.90 2.03 5.54
CA ALA A 103 6.14 0.95 6.49
C ALA A 103 5.07 0.88 7.57
N HIS A 104 4.78 -0.34 8.02
CA HIS A 104 3.82 -0.65 9.08
C HIS A 104 4.51 -1.46 10.18
N ILE A 105 4.23 -1.09 11.43
CA ILE A 105 4.76 -1.72 12.65
C ILE A 105 3.59 -2.21 13.51
#